data_AF-A0A9N8M5Z5-F1
#
_entry.id   AF-A0A9N8M5Z5-F1
#
_cell.length_a   1.000
_cell.length_b   1.000
_cell.length_c   1.000
_cell.angle_alpha   90.00
_cell.angle_beta   90.00
_cell.angle_gamma   90.00
#
_symmetry.space_group_name_H-M   'P 1'
#
loop_
_entity.id
_entity.type
_entity.pdbx_description
1 polymer ?
#
loop_
_entity_poly.entity_id
_entity_poly.type
_entity_poly.pdbx_seq_one_letter_code
_entity_poly.pdbx_strand_id
1 'polypeptide(L)'
;GTTLIGGPDEVIAEMYSKIPGAEPMADAPGYYTYPCSARDIRASMAFGGKWYTLPDIDFVGDIASDDLSSCMGAFFGLGTLPTDNLQWIVGGAFLKNTYTIFDAGTGSGDDAKAQVIFAALAPGLNSGTHASDVGADGLATSPGVSRYVAGFFVARVAFLAVVVSGFI
;
A
#
# COMPACT_ATOMS: atom_id res chain seq x y z
N GLY A 1 -0.79 -12.79 14.13
CA GLY A 1 -0.81 -11.84 13.00
C GLY A 1 -0.37 -10.48 13.49
N THR A 2 -0.04 -9.56 12.58
CA THR A 2 0.38 -8.20 12.92
C THR A 2 -0.80 -7.23 12.74
N THR A 3 -0.98 -6.30 13.68
CA THR A 3 -2.06 -5.30 13.61
C THR A 3 -1.80 -4.26 12.53
N LEU A 4 -0.58 -3.75 12.46
CA LEU A 4 -0.14 -2.64 11.60
C LEU A 4 0.62 -3.11 10.35
N ILE A 5 1.08 -2.16 9.53
CA ILE A 5 1.86 -2.42 8.31
C ILE A 5 3.33 -2.08 8.58
N GLY A 6 4.20 -3.08 8.48
CA GLY A 6 5.64 -2.89 8.66
C GLY A 6 6.34 -2.74 7.32
N GLY A 7 7.29 -1.81 7.19
CA GLY A 7 8.10 -1.64 5.99
C GLY A 7 9.52 -1.15 6.28
N PRO A 8 10.36 -0.94 5.24
CA PRO A 8 11.70 -0.44 5.41
C PRO A 8 11.69 1.00 5.95
N ASP A 9 12.53 1.29 6.95
CA ASP A 9 12.52 2.56 7.67
C ASP A 9 12.60 3.78 6.74
N GLU A 10 13.44 3.73 5.71
CA GLU A 10 13.61 4.81 4.73
C GLU A 10 12.31 5.12 3.98
N VAL A 11 11.54 4.08 3.62
CA VAL A 11 10.27 4.23 2.89
C VAL A 11 9.20 4.78 3.81
N ILE A 12 9.17 4.30 5.06
CA ILE A 12 8.19 4.74 6.06
C ILE A 12 8.45 6.20 6.44
N ALA A 13 9.71 6.58 6.68
CA ALA A 13 10.10 7.96 6.94
C ALA A 13 9.70 8.92 5.81
N GLU A 14 9.96 8.52 4.55
CA GLU A 14 9.58 9.30 3.36
C GLU A 14 8.06 9.35 3.12
N MET A 15 7.30 8.38 3.63
CA MET A 15 5.85 8.46 3.61
C MET A 15 5.34 9.49 4.62
N TYR A 16 5.84 9.45 5.87
CA TYR A 16 5.42 10.41 6.90
C TYR A 16 5.91 11.83 6.64
N SER A 17 7.03 12.03 5.94
CA SER A 17 7.50 13.37 5.52
C SER A 17 6.49 14.14 4.67
N LYS A 18 5.54 13.43 4.04
CA LYS A 18 4.45 13.98 3.21
C LYS A 18 3.20 14.34 4.01
N ILE A 19 3.16 14.02 5.29
CA ILE A 19 2.02 14.30 6.18
C ILE A 19 2.39 15.50 7.05
N PRO A 20 1.75 16.68 6.85
CA PRO A 20 2.05 17.86 7.65
C PRO A 20 1.86 17.62 9.15
N GLY A 21 2.90 17.93 9.94
CA GLY A 21 2.90 17.74 11.39
C GLY A 21 3.16 16.30 11.86
N ALA A 22 3.52 15.39 10.95
CA ALA A 22 3.96 14.06 11.34
C ALA A 22 5.39 14.09 11.89
N GLU A 23 5.64 13.35 12.97
CA GLU A 23 6.91 13.32 13.70
C GLU A 23 7.24 11.89 14.16
N PRO A 24 8.52 11.50 14.21
CA PRO A 24 8.92 10.21 14.77
C PRO A 24 8.70 10.17 16.29
N MET A 25 8.29 9.01 16.81
CA MET A 25 8.14 8.79 18.26
C MET A 25 9.49 8.53 18.93
N ALA A 26 9.83 9.33 19.94
CA ALA A 26 11.09 9.19 20.67
C ALA A 26 11.17 7.86 21.47
N ASP A 27 10.08 7.47 22.11
CA ASP A 27 10.02 6.28 22.97
C ASP A 27 9.69 4.98 22.19
N ALA A 28 9.36 5.10 20.90
CA ALA A 28 9.00 3.99 20.03
C ALA A 28 9.64 4.16 18.63
N PRO A 29 10.94 3.82 18.48
CA PRO A 29 11.63 3.94 17.21
C PRO A 29 10.90 3.19 16.08
N GLY A 30 10.81 3.82 14.91
CA GLY A 30 10.08 3.30 13.74
C GLY A 30 8.59 3.66 13.70
N TYR A 31 8.02 4.16 14.81
CA TYR A 31 6.65 4.67 14.85
C TYR A 31 6.62 6.19 14.69
N TYR A 32 5.50 6.68 14.18
CA TYR A 32 5.29 8.10 13.90
C TYR A 32 3.92 8.52 14.41
N THR A 33 3.87 9.73 14.95
CA THR A 33 2.62 10.42 15.24
C THR A 33 2.32 11.44 14.16
N TYR A 34 1.05 11.84 14.05
CA TYR A 34 0.58 12.90 13.16
C TYR A 34 -0.70 13.51 13.74
N PRO A 35 -1.13 14.71 13.30
CA PRO A 35 -2.36 15.31 13.78
C PRO A 35 -3.56 14.44 13.39
N CYS A 36 -4.39 14.03 14.35
CA CYS A 36 -5.62 13.26 14.07
C CYS A 36 -6.62 14.01 13.18
N SER A 37 -6.46 15.33 13.02
CA SER A 37 -7.23 16.17 12.11
C SER A 37 -6.74 16.12 10.66
N ALA A 38 -5.60 15.49 10.38
CA ALA A 38 -5.11 15.30 9.01
C ALA A 38 -6.11 14.48 8.19
N ARG A 39 -6.30 14.90 6.93
CA ARG A 39 -7.21 14.28 5.96
C ARG A 39 -6.49 14.05 4.65
N ASP A 40 -7.10 13.24 3.79
CA ASP A 40 -6.60 12.92 2.46
C ASP A 40 -5.21 12.26 2.49
N ILE A 41 -4.97 11.42 3.50
CA ILE A 41 -3.73 10.65 3.64
C ILE A 41 -3.80 9.51 2.63
N ARG A 42 -3.21 9.71 1.44
CA ARG A 42 -3.22 8.73 0.33
C ARG A 42 -2.24 7.58 0.54
N ALA A 43 -2.26 6.94 1.71
CA ALA A 43 -1.42 5.78 2.02
C ALA A 43 -1.85 4.58 1.17
N SER A 44 -1.02 4.24 0.17
CA SER A 44 -1.36 3.26 -0.86
C SER A 44 -0.32 2.17 -0.99
N MET A 45 -0.76 0.92 -1.18
CA MET A 45 0.12 -0.21 -1.53
C MET A 45 -0.28 -0.78 -2.89
N ALA A 46 0.69 -1.17 -3.71
CA ALA A 46 0.44 -1.75 -5.02
C ALA A 46 0.67 -3.27 -5.03
N PHE A 47 -0.34 -4.03 -5.47
CA PHE A 47 -0.25 -5.47 -5.70
C PHE A 47 -0.97 -5.85 -6.99
N GLY A 48 -0.36 -6.73 -7.80
CA GLY A 48 -1.01 -7.25 -9.02
C GLY A 48 -1.46 -6.18 -10.01
N GLY A 49 -0.75 -5.05 -10.09
CA GLY A 49 -1.11 -3.93 -10.97
C GLY A 49 -2.25 -3.05 -10.46
N LYS A 50 -2.68 -3.21 -9.19
CA LYS A 50 -3.66 -2.33 -8.55
C LYS A 50 -3.09 -1.64 -7.32
N TRP A 51 -3.37 -0.34 -7.20
CA TRP A 51 -3.22 0.42 -5.98
C TRP A 51 -4.38 0.12 -5.04
N TYR A 52 -4.07 -0.07 -3.77
CA TYR A 52 -5.01 -0.21 -2.67
C TYR A 52 -4.74 0.93 -1.70
N THR A 53 -5.60 1.95 -1.74
CA THR A 53 -5.49 3.13 -0.87
C THR A 53 -6.29 2.89 0.40
N LEU A 54 -5.63 3.01 1.55
CA LEU A 54 -6.31 2.96 2.84
C LEU A 54 -7.17 4.21 3.02
N PRO A 55 -8.38 4.10 3.58
CA PRO A 55 -9.10 5.27 4.04
C PRO A 55 -8.39 5.89 5.24
N ASP A 56 -8.54 7.21 5.44
CA ASP A 56 -7.88 7.95 6.54
C ASP A 56 -8.12 7.31 7.91
N ILE A 57 -9.34 6.81 8.16
CA ILE A 57 -9.72 6.16 9.42
C ILE A 57 -8.90 4.89 9.69
N ASP A 58 -8.42 4.23 8.63
CA ASP A 58 -7.62 3.01 8.73
C ASP A 58 -6.12 3.29 8.71
N PHE A 59 -5.74 4.54 8.45
CA PHE A 59 -4.39 5.03 8.69
C PHE A 59 -4.14 5.36 10.17
N VAL A 60 -5.18 5.48 10.99
CA VAL A 60 -5.06 5.56 12.46
C VAL A 60 -4.71 4.19 13.01
N GLY A 61 -3.47 4.04 13.49
CA GLY A 61 -3.01 2.85 14.21
C GLY A 61 -3.43 2.84 15.67
N ASP A 62 -3.30 3.99 16.34
CA ASP A 62 -3.76 4.22 17.71
C ASP A 62 -3.91 5.72 17.99
N ILE A 63 -4.52 6.08 19.12
CA ILE A 63 -4.51 7.45 19.64
C ILE A 63 -3.31 7.63 20.56
N ALA A 64 -2.45 8.58 20.22
CA ALA A 64 -1.18 8.81 20.91
C ALA A 64 -1.26 9.90 22.00
N SER A 65 -2.39 10.57 22.16
CA SER A 65 -2.61 11.60 23.19
C SER A 65 -4.00 11.53 23.83
N ASP A 66 -4.07 11.89 25.12
CA ASP A 66 -5.33 11.86 25.90
C ASP A 66 -6.40 12.83 25.36
N ASP A 67 -5.98 13.89 24.70
CA ASP A 67 -6.86 14.90 24.09
C ASP A 67 -7.31 14.54 22.67
N LEU A 68 -6.96 13.35 22.18
CA LEU A 68 -7.27 12.84 20.84
C LEU A 68 -6.74 13.71 19.69
N SER A 69 -5.77 14.58 19.95
CA SER A 69 -5.19 15.48 18.94
C SER A 69 -4.07 14.81 18.12
N SER A 70 -3.38 13.82 18.69
CA SER A 70 -2.25 13.12 18.09
C SER A 70 -2.57 11.65 17.85
N CYS A 71 -2.37 11.18 16.62
CA CYS A 71 -2.64 9.82 16.19
C CYS A 71 -1.32 9.13 15.86
N MET A 72 -1.17 7.87 16.26
CA MET A 72 -0.11 7.00 15.75
C MET A 72 -0.54 6.47 14.38
N GLY A 73 0.34 6.54 13.38
CA GLY A 73 0.01 6.03 12.05
C GLY A 73 0.11 4.51 11.94
N ALA A 74 -0.62 3.95 10.99
CA ALA A 74 -0.74 2.50 10.80
C ALA A 74 0.49 1.83 10.13
N PHE A 75 1.48 2.63 9.73
CA PHE A 75 2.73 2.19 9.12
C PHE A 75 3.89 2.39 10.08
N PHE A 76 4.73 1.37 10.24
CA PHE A 76 5.90 1.43 11.11
C PHE A 76 7.16 0.87 10.41
N GLY A 77 8.31 1.39 10.82
CA GLY A 77 9.63 0.91 10.40
C GLY A 77 9.98 -0.42 11.05
N LEU A 78 10.51 -1.36 10.26
CA LEU A 78 10.97 -2.66 10.75
C LEU A 78 12.37 -2.63 11.37
N GLY A 79 13.07 -1.49 11.31
CA GLY A 79 14.48 -1.38 11.66
C GLY A 79 15.40 -1.86 10.53
N THR A 80 16.71 -1.87 10.80
CA THR A 80 17.69 -2.50 9.92
C THR A 80 17.57 -4.02 10.00
N LEU A 81 16.80 -4.60 9.09
CA LEU A 81 16.81 -6.03 8.83
C LEU A 81 17.92 -6.36 7.82
N PRO A 82 18.59 -7.52 7.92
CA PRO A 82 19.51 -7.97 6.87
C PRO A 82 18.80 -7.92 5.50
N THR A 83 19.49 -7.50 4.45
CA THR A 83 18.95 -7.25 3.09
C THR A 83 18.22 -8.43 2.45
N ASP A 84 18.36 -9.60 3.04
CA ASP A 84 17.85 -10.88 2.58
C ASP A 84 16.57 -11.29 3.34
N ASN A 85 16.15 -10.46 4.32
CA ASN A 85 15.04 -10.71 5.24
C ASN A 85 13.85 -9.78 4.98
N LEU A 86 12.67 -10.29 5.35
CA LEU A 86 11.33 -9.69 5.37
C LEU A 86 11.30 -8.16 5.22
N GLN A 87 11.03 -7.66 4.02
CA GLN A 87 10.98 -6.22 3.73
C GLN A 87 9.64 -5.57 4.09
N TRP A 88 8.57 -6.36 4.12
CA TRP A 88 7.21 -5.86 4.36
C TRP A 88 6.41 -6.83 5.21
N ILE A 89 5.65 -6.30 6.15
CA ILE A 89 4.60 -7.01 6.89
C ILE A 89 3.27 -6.36 6.53
N VAL A 90 2.40 -7.10 5.84
CA VAL A 90 1.06 -6.64 5.48
C VAL A 90 0.07 -7.10 6.56
N GLY A 91 -0.23 -6.22 7.52
CA GLY A 91 -1.06 -6.55 8.69
C GLY A 91 -2.53 -6.14 8.58
N GLY A 92 -3.23 -6.22 9.72
CA GLY A 92 -4.66 -6.01 9.85
C GLY A 92 -5.18 -4.67 9.30
N ALA A 93 -4.41 -3.58 9.44
CA ALA A 93 -4.75 -2.27 8.89
C ALA A 93 -4.98 -2.31 7.36
N PHE A 94 -4.19 -3.11 6.64
CA PHE A 94 -4.40 -3.38 5.22
C PHE A 94 -5.43 -4.49 4.98
N LEU A 95 -5.32 -5.61 5.70
CA LEU A 95 -6.09 -6.82 5.42
C LEU A 95 -7.60 -6.65 5.69
N LYS A 96 -8.01 -5.78 6.61
CA LYS A 96 -9.44 -5.50 6.83
C LYS A 96 -10.11 -4.79 5.64
N ASN A 97 -9.31 -4.19 4.76
CA ASN A 97 -9.73 -3.41 3.60
C ASN A 97 -9.77 -4.22 2.30
N THR A 98 -9.32 -5.48 2.33
CA THR A 98 -9.18 -6.33 1.16
C THR A 98 -9.74 -7.71 1.41
N TYR A 99 -10.18 -8.37 0.34
CA TYR A 99 -10.35 -9.81 0.37
C TYR A 99 -9.01 -10.45 -0.01
N THR A 100 -8.48 -11.30 0.87
CA THR A 100 -7.17 -11.94 0.69
C THR A 100 -7.33 -13.43 0.44
N ILE A 101 -6.73 -13.91 -0.65
CA ILE A 101 -6.69 -15.33 -1.00
C ILE A 101 -5.25 -15.80 -0.82
N PHE A 102 -5.07 -16.82 0.01
CA PHE A 102 -3.81 -17.55 0.14
C PHE A 102 -3.93 -18.82 -0.69
N ASP A 103 -3.26 -18.84 -1.83
CA ASP A 103 -3.21 -19.98 -2.72
C ASP A 103 -1.87 -20.69 -2.49
N ALA A 104 -1.92 -21.92 -1.99
CA ALA A 104 -0.72 -22.73 -1.76
C ALA A 104 -0.03 -23.18 -3.06
N GLY A 105 -0.67 -22.92 -4.21
CA GLY A 105 -0.26 -23.39 -5.52
C GLY A 105 -0.70 -24.83 -5.76
N THR A 106 -0.93 -25.16 -7.02
CA THR A 106 -1.17 -26.53 -7.47
C THR A 106 0.06 -27.04 -8.22
N GLY A 107 0.73 -28.07 -7.71
CA GLY A 107 1.95 -28.61 -8.30
C GLY A 107 2.68 -29.54 -7.33
N SER A 108 3.75 -30.18 -7.78
CA SER A 108 4.67 -30.96 -6.95
C SER A 108 6.09 -30.48 -7.21
N GLY A 109 6.90 -30.31 -6.17
CA GLY A 109 8.27 -29.79 -6.31
C GLY A 109 8.31 -28.31 -6.67
N ASP A 110 9.29 -27.90 -7.48
CA ASP A 110 9.62 -26.50 -7.78
C ASP A 110 8.55 -25.75 -8.60
N ASP A 111 7.56 -26.46 -9.14
CA ASP A 111 6.45 -25.90 -9.91
C ASP A 111 5.28 -25.40 -9.04
N ALA A 112 5.26 -25.76 -7.75
CA ALA A 112 4.25 -25.28 -6.81
C ALA A 112 4.55 -23.81 -6.43
N LYS A 113 3.91 -22.88 -7.14
CA LYS A 113 4.04 -21.44 -6.85
C LYS A 113 2.93 -20.98 -5.92
N ALA A 114 3.21 -20.96 -4.63
CA ALA A 114 2.35 -20.30 -3.67
C ALA A 114 2.24 -18.81 -4.00
N GLN A 115 1.03 -18.26 -3.87
CA GLN A 115 0.74 -16.86 -4.17
C GLN A 115 -0.29 -16.28 -3.20
N VAL A 116 -0.23 -14.96 -3.05
CA VAL A 116 -1.20 -14.19 -2.29
C VAL A 116 -1.87 -13.22 -3.26
N ILE A 117 -3.20 -13.25 -3.29
CA ILE A 117 -4.00 -12.38 -4.14
C ILE A 117 -4.83 -11.47 -3.25
N PHE A 118 -4.84 -10.18 -3.58
CA PHE A 118 -5.71 -9.19 -2.97
C PHE A 118 -6.79 -8.79 -3.97
N ALA A 119 -8.01 -8.64 -3.48
CA ALA A 119 -9.12 -8.06 -4.22
C ALA A 119 -9.74 -6.94 -3.41
N ALA A 120 -10.14 -5.87 -4.12
CA ALA A 120 -10.94 -4.82 -3.53
C ALA A 120 -12.32 -5.37 -3.17
N LEU A 121 -12.88 -4.93 -2.04
CA LEU A 121 -14.26 -5.25 -1.71
C LEU A 121 -15.20 -4.56 -2.71
N ALA A 122 -16.34 -5.19 -3.00
CA ALA A 122 -17.33 -4.61 -3.90
C ALA A 122 -17.80 -3.23 -3.40
N PRO A 123 -18.22 -2.31 -4.30
CA PRO A 123 -18.74 -1.01 -3.90
C PRO A 123 -19.85 -1.15 -2.85
N GLY A 124 -19.73 -0.41 -1.73
CA GLY A 124 -20.68 -0.46 -0.62
C GLY A 124 -20.40 -1.56 0.42
N LEU A 125 -19.39 -2.40 0.19
CA LEU A 125 -18.85 -3.35 1.19
C LEU A 125 -17.46 -2.93 1.71
N ASN A 126 -16.80 -1.99 1.05
CA ASN A 126 -15.56 -1.37 1.52
C ASN A 126 -15.83 -0.21 2.50
N SER A 127 -15.06 -0.13 3.59
CA SER A 127 -15.06 0.97 4.56
C SER A 127 -14.36 2.24 4.06
N GLY A 128 -14.29 2.45 2.73
CA GLY A 128 -13.59 3.57 2.09
C GLY A 128 -12.28 3.22 1.39
N THR A 129 -11.92 1.93 1.29
CA THR A 129 -10.76 1.50 0.49
C THR A 129 -10.99 1.81 -0.99
N HIS A 130 -10.07 2.55 -1.62
CA HIS A 130 -10.14 2.79 -3.05
C HIS A 130 -9.08 1.97 -3.78
N ALA A 131 -9.53 1.05 -4.63
CA ALA A 131 -8.67 0.32 -5.54
C ALA A 131 -8.68 0.96 -6.93
N SER A 132 -7.50 1.20 -7.48
CA SER A 132 -7.33 1.77 -8.83
C SER A 132 -6.22 1.04 -9.58
N ASP A 133 -6.24 1.10 -10.90
CA ASP A 133 -5.17 0.50 -11.70
C ASP A 133 -3.88 1.31 -11.56
N VAL A 134 -2.75 0.61 -11.46
CA VAL A 134 -1.42 1.25 -11.48
C VAL A 134 -1.17 1.73 -12.91
N GLY A 135 -1.17 3.05 -13.12
CA GLY A 135 -0.76 3.64 -14.39
C GLY A 135 0.69 3.29 -14.75
N ALA A 136 1.02 3.25 -16.05
CA ALA A 136 2.33 2.84 -16.55
C ALA A 136 3.52 3.67 -15.99
N ASP A 137 3.25 4.88 -15.49
CA ASP A 137 4.23 5.82 -14.94
C ASP A 137 4.22 5.91 -13.40
N GLY A 138 3.37 5.13 -12.72
CA GLY A 138 3.05 5.30 -11.30
C GLY A 138 3.93 4.53 -10.31
N LEU A 139 4.81 3.64 -10.76
CA LEU A 139 5.74 2.94 -9.88
C LEU A 139 6.92 3.86 -9.56
N ALA A 140 6.75 4.73 -8.57
CA ALA A 140 7.89 5.35 -7.92
C ALA A 140 8.84 4.24 -7.47
N THR A 141 10.10 4.31 -7.90
CA THR A 141 11.17 3.39 -7.49
C THR A 141 11.40 3.56 -5.99
N SER A 142 10.65 2.80 -5.19
CA SER A 142 10.99 2.58 -3.78
C SER A 142 12.28 1.75 -3.73
N PRO A 143 13.20 2.02 -2.79
CA PRO A 143 14.38 1.17 -2.58
C PRO A 143 14.04 -0.27 -2.15
N GLY A 144 12.77 -0.57 -1.86
CA GLY A 144 12.29 -1.95 -1.70
C GLY A 144 12.44 -2.73 -3.00
N VAL A 145 13.16 -3.86 -2.96
CA VAL A 145 13.34 -4.77 -4.10
C VAL A 145 12.01 -5.39 -4.51
N SER A 146 11.27 -4.72 -5.41
CA SER A 146 10.13 -5.32 -6.10
C SER A 146 10.67 -6.19 -7.23
N ARG A 147 10.73 -7.51 -7.00
CA ARG A 147 11.01 -8.46 -8.08
C ARG A 147 9.77 -8.55 -8.98
N TYR A 148 9.69 -7.67 -9.97
CA TYR A 148 8.73 -7.78 -11.05
C TYR A 148 9.06 -9.03 -11.87
N VAL A 149 8.25 -10.09 -11.75
CA VAL A 149 8.32 -11.22 -12.70
C VAL A 149 7.59 -10.75 -13.96
N ALA A 150 8.36 -10.25 -14.93
CA ALA A 150 7.84 -9.89 -16.25
C ALA A 150 7.25 -11.14 -16.92
N GLY A 151 5.92 -11.21 -17.08
CA GLY A 151 5.25 -12.38 -17.62
C GLY A 151 3.93 -12.15 -18.38
N PHE A 152 3.41 -10.94 -18.48
CA PHE A 152 2.21 -10.69 -19.27
C PHE A 152 2.42 -9.53 -20.25
N PHE A 153 2.60 -9.89 -21.53
CA PHE A 153 2.50 -8.96 -22.65
C PHE A 153 1.05 -8.48 -22.75
N VAL A 154 0.75 -7.29 -22.25
CA VAL A 154 -0.48 -6.59 -22.64
C VAL A 154 -0.22 -5.98 -24.02
N ALA A 155 -0.74 -6.61 -25.06
CA ALA A 155 -0.72 -6.08 -26.41
C ALA A 155 -1.44 -4.71 -26.41
N ARG A 156 -0.71 -3.63 -26.72
CA ARG A 156 -1.28 -2.29 -26.88
C ARG A 156 -2.13 -2.27 -28.15
N VAL A 157 -3.46 -2.28 -28.00
CA VAL A 157 -4.36 -1.89 -29.08
C VAL A 157 -4.42 -0.36 -29.08
N ALA A 158 -3.70 0.26 -30.02
CA ALA A 158 -3.81 1.69 -30.26
C ALA A 158 -5.09 1.97 -31.06
N PHE A 159 -6.08 2.60 -30.42
CA PHE A 159 -7.19 3.22 -31.17
C PHE A 159 -6.74 4.58 -31.69
N LEU A 160 -6.57 4.67 -33.01
CA LEU A 160 -6.31 5.92 -33.71
C LEU A 160 -7.64 6.67 -33.85
N ALA A 161 -7.83 7.76 -33.09
CA ALA A 161 -8.97 8.65 -33.28
C ALA A 161 -8.63 9.66 -34.39
N VAL A 162 -9.24 9.49 -35.57
CA VAL A 162 -9.17 10.47 -36.67
C VAL A 162 -10.25 11.53 -36.40
N VAL A 163 -9.84 12.76 -36.08
CA VAL A 163 -10.73 13.92 -36.02
C VAL A 163 -10.95 14.43 -37.45
N VAL A 164 -12.13 14.21 -38.00
CA VAL A 164 -12.55 14.84 -39.27
C VAL A 164 -13.11 16.21 -38.96
N SER A 165 -12.40 17.26 -39.35
CA SER A 165 -12.86 18.64 -39.28
C SER A 165 -13.96 18.87 -40.32
N GLY A 166 -15.20 19.11 -39.86
CA GLY A 166 -16.34 19.47 -40.71
C GLY A 166 -16.62 20.97 -40.66
N PHE A 167 -16.56 21.60 -41.85
CA PHE A 167 -17.06 22.94 -42.14
C PHE A 167 -18.58 23.03 -41.97
N ILE A 168 -19.06 24.09 -41.33
CA ILE A 168 -20.18 24.93 -41.80
C ILE A 168 -19.82 26.38 -41.46
#